data_AF-A0A7L1IPP4-F1
#
_entry.id   AF-A0A7L1IPP4-F1
#
_cell.length_a   1.000
_cell.length_b   1.000
_cell.length_c   1.000
_cell.angle_alpha   90.00
_cell.angle_beta   90.00
_cell.angle_gamma   90.00
#
_symmetry.space_group_name_H-M   'P 1'
#
loop_
_entity.id
_entity.type
_entity.pdbx_description
1 polymer ?
#
loop_
_entity_poly.entity_id
_entity_poly.type
_entity_poly.pdbx_seq_one_letter_code
_entity_poly.pdbx_strand_id
1 'polypeptide(L)'
;KRNQWMEKNKVTQEPLAKGLTVYTDAGKRHCRAICVWQDKEQWCQHILEGQPQDSLQTLELTAVVWALTNWLTSPLNVVTDSLYVAGVVPRLEDALIRETTNPRLGQLFI
;
A
#
# COMPACT_ATOMS: atom_id res chain seq x y z
N LYS A 1 5.36 -32.79 -12.51
CA LYS A 1 5.70 -31.74 -11.50
C LYS A 1 4.79 -30.55 -11.80
N ARG A 2 3.71 -30.38 -11.01
CA ARG A 2 2.61 -29.42 -11.28
C ARG A 2 2.90 -28.10 -10.56
N ASN A 3 2.72 -26.99 -11.27
CA ASN A 3 2.46 -25.63 -10.74
C ASN A 3 3.64 -24.87 -10.09
N GLN A 4 4.69 -24.58 -10.85
CA GLN A 4 5.77 -23.65 -10.44
C GLN A 4 5.54 -22.20 -10.92
N TRP A 5 4.35 -21.87 -11.44
CA TRP A 5 4.02 -20.60 -12.11
C TRP A 5 3.00 -19.72 -11.39
N MET A 6 2.54 -20.11 -10.19
CA MET A 6 1.76 -19.18 -9.37
C MET A 6 2.74 -18.25 -8.67
N GLU A 7 2.96 -17.09 -9.26
CA GLU A 7 3.59 -15.97 -8.56
C GLU A 7 2.86 -15.80 -7.22
N LYS A 8 3.60 -15.87 -6.12
CA LYS A 8 3.01 -15.83 -4.79
C LYS A 8 2.36 -14.47 -4.61
N ASN A 9 1.05 -14.42 -4.37
CA ASN A 9 0.33 -13.17 -4.08
C ASN A 9 1.15 -12.34 -3.08
N LYS A 10 1.41 -11.08 -3.43
CA LYS A 10 2.24 -10.20 -2.58
C LYS A 10 1.43 -9.64 -1.41
N VAL A 11 0.11 -9.82 -1.42
CA VAL A 11 -0.84 -9.39 -0.40
C VAL A 11 -1.48 -10.61 0.29
N THR A 12 -1.71 -10.48 1.59
CA THR A 12 -2.41 -11.45 2.43
C THR A 12 -3.54 -10.75 3.19
N GLN A 13 -4.63 -11.48 3.46
CA GLN A 13 -5.73 -11.00 4.30
C GLN A 13 -5.42 -11.15 5.80
N GLU A 14 -4.44 -12.00 6.15
CA GLU A 14 -3.98 -12.18 7.52
C GLU A 14 -2.73 -11.33 7.79
N PRO A 15 -2.60 -10.71 8.99
CA PRO A 15 -1.41 -9.96 9.37
C PRO A 15 -0.12 -10.79 9.29
N LEU A 16 0.95 -10.18 8.80
CA LEU A 16 2.27 -10.79 8.71
C LEU A 16 2.93 -10.80 10.09
N ALA A 17 3.14 -11.99 10.66
CA ALA A 17 3.71 -12.17 12.01
C ALA A 17 5.11 -11.56 12.22
N LYS A 18 5.90 -11.40 11.15
CA LYS A 18 7.25 -10.78 11.17
C LYS A 18 7.32 -9.49 10.35
N GLY A 19 6.17 -8.91 10.00
CA GLY A 19 6.11 -7.68 9.23
C GLY A 19 6.14 -6.44 10.11
N LEU A 20 6.79 -5.39 9.61
CA LEU A 20 6.68 -4.07 10.23
C LEU A 20 5.22 -3.62 10.14
N THR A 21 4.70 -3.00 11.19
CA THR A 21 3.34 -2.42 11.16
C THR A 21 3.43 -0.91 11.07
N VAL A 22 2.86 -0.35 10.01
CA VAL A 22 2.74 1.10 9.79
C VAL A 22 1.27 1.48 9.88
N TYR A 23 0.98 2.45 10.74
CA TYR A 23 -0.33 3.08 10.87
C TYR A 23 -0.35 4.35 10.03
N THR A 24 -1.40 4.51 9.23
CA THR A 24 -1.57 5.68 8.36
C THR A 24 -2.82 6.46 8.72
N ASP A 25 -2.73 7.78 8.60
CA ASP A 25 -3.84 8.72 8.78
C ASP A 25 -3.59 9.97 7.90
N ALA A 26 -4.63 10.74 7.64
CA ALA A 26 -4.53 12.03 6.99
C ALA A 26 -5.54 13.05 7.51
N GLY A 27 -5.14 14.32 7.51
CA GLY A 27 -5.98 15.43 7.95
C GLY A 27 -6.10 16.50 6.88
N LYS A 28 -7.33 16.73 6.36
CA LYS A 28 -7.57 17.77 5.35
C LYS A 28 -7.35 19.19 5.88
N ARG A 29 -7.65 19.45 7.15
CA ARG A 29 -7.48 20.78 7.78
C ARG A 29 -6.05 21.30 7.69
N HIS A 30 -5.07 20.43 7.92
CA HIS A 30 -3.66 20.77 7.83
C HIS A 30 -3.03 20.32 6.52
N CYS A 31 -3.83 19.73 5.62
CA CYS A 31 -3.39 19.16 4.35
C CYS A 31 -2.19 18.22 4.49
N ARG A 32 -2.23 17.32 5.46
CA ARG A 32 -1.12 16.43 5.82
C ARG A 32 -1.56 14.98 5.81
N ALA A 33 -0.63 14.11 5.46
CA ALA A 33 -0.71 12.68 5.72
C ALA A 33 0.40 12.27 6.68
N ILE A 34 0.18 11.23 7.47
CA ILE A 34 1.15 10.76 8.46
C ILE A 34 1.25 9.24 8.41
N CYS A 35 2.47 8.76 8.61
CA CYS A 35 2.78 7.35 8.83
C CYS A 35 3.49 7.22 10.16
N VAL A 36 3.03 6.30 11.00
CA VAL A 36 3.60 6.03 12.33
C VAL A 36 3.93 4.55 12.41
N TRP A 37 5.11 4.20 12.89
CA TRP A 37 5.53 2.82 13.07
C TRP A 37 6.42 2.69 14.29
N GLN A 38 6.61 1.45 14.74
CA GLN A 38 7.52 1.16 15.84
C GLN A 38 8.81 0.55 15.28
N ASP A 39 9.96 1.14 15.62
CA ASP A 39 11.29 0.60 15.35
C ASP A 39 12.05 0.42 16.67
N LYS A 40 12.52 -0.80 16.95
CA LYS A 40 13.26 -1.15 18.18
C LYS A 40 12.63 -0.57 19.46
N GLU A 41 11.34 -0.80 19.64
CA GLU A 41 10.51 -0.32 20.76
C GLU A 41 10.26 1.20 20.82
N GLN A 42 10.82 1.98 19.90
CA GLN A 42 10.60 3.42 19.79
C GLN A 42 9.59 3.74 18.69
N TRP A 43 8.73 4.73 18.95
CA TRP A 43 7.78 5.21 17.95
C TRP A 43 8.47 6.21 17.00
N CYS A 44 8.38 5.91 15.71
CA CYS A 44 8.82 6.77 14.62
C CYS A 44 7.60 7.31 13.88
N GLN A 45 7.76 8.51 13.30
CA GLN A 45 6.73 9.12 12.48
C GLN A 45 7.33 9.78 11.23
N HIS A 46 6.54 9.83 10.18
CA HIS A 46 6.83 10.57 8.97
C HIS A 46 5.60 11.38 8.56
N ILE A 47 5.78 12.68 8.35
CA ILE A 47 4.72 13.60 7.94
C ILE A 47 4.96 13.96 6.48
N LEU A 48 3.91 13.80 5.68
CA LEU A 48 3.85 14.15 4.27
C LEU A 48 3.00 15.41 4.14
N GLU A 49 3.60 16.47 3.61
CA GLU A 49 2.88 17.70 3.27
C GLU A 49 2.18 17.51 1.93
N GLY A 50 0.86 17.69 1.92
CA GLY A 50 0.05 17.66 0.72
C GLY A 50 -0.01 19.00 0.00
N GLN A 51 -0.69 19.00 -1.14
CA GLN A 51 -0.98 20.20 -1.92
C GLN A 51 -2.40 20.70 -1.65
N PRO A 52 -2.68 22.01 -1.78
CA PRO A 52 -4.02 22.56 -1.51
C PRO A 52 -5.18 21.83 -2.23
N GLN A 53 -4.91 21.36 -3.45
CA GLN A 53 -5.86 20.60 -4.29
C GLN A 53 -6.07 19.15 -3.87
N ASP A 54 -5.24 18.57 -2.99
CA ASP A 54 -5.33 17.17 -2.62
C ASP A 54 -6.59 16.90 -1.81
N SER A 55 -7.40 15.94 -2.22
CA SER A 55 -8.54 15.51 -1.42
C SER A 55 -8.08 14.74 -0.17
N LEU A 56 -8.97 14.56 0.82
CA LEU A 56 -8.65 13.71 1.98
C LEU A 56 -8.25 12.29 1.53
N GLN A 57 -8.99 11.72 0.58
CA GLN A 57 -8.72 10.40 0.00
C GLN A 57 -7.35 10.31 -0.67
N THR A 58 -6.92 11.39 -1.34
CA THR A 58 -5.60 11.48 -1.97
C THR A 58 -4.50 11.51 -0.92
N LEU A 59 -4.71 12.21 0.20
CA LEU A 59 -3.74 12.27 1.30
C LEU A 59 -3.62 10.91 2.02
N GLU A 60 -4.75 10.26 2.32
CA GLU A 60 -4.78 8.91 2.91
C GLU A 60 -4.04 7.90 2.02
N LEU A 61 -4.31 7.94 0.71
CA LEU A 61 -3.62 7.08 -0.25
C LEU A 61 -2.13 7.40 -0.32
N THR A 62 -1.75 8.68 -0.26
CA THR A 62 -0.35 9.12 -0.25
C THR A 62 0.42 8.53 0.93
N ALA A 63 -0.16 8.49 2.14
CA ALA A 63 0.46 7.84 3.28
C ALA A 63 0.71 6.34 3.04
N VAL A 64 -0.28 5.62 2.50
CA VAL A 64 -0.12 4.18 2.22
C VAL A 64 0.90 3.92 1.12
N VAL A 65 0.89 4.72 0.06
CA VAL A 65 1.90 4.63 -1.02
C VAL A 65 3.29 4.88 -0.45
N TRP A 66 3.46 5.90 0.38
CA TRP A 66 4.74 6.16 1.04
C TRP A 66 5.20 4.95 1.87
N ALA A 67 4.33 4.37 2.70
CA ALA A 67 4.66 3.20 3.50
C ALA A 67 5.09 2.02 2.61
N LEU A 68 4.34 1.72 1.56
CA LEU A 68 4.67 0.64 0.62
C LEU A 68 6.02 0.89 -0.09
N THR A 69 6.30 2.13 -0.50
CA THR A 69 7.56 2.49 -1.17
C THR A 69 8.76 2.45 -0.24
N ASN A 70 8.60 2.79 1.03
CA ASN A 70 9.70 2.79 2.00
C ASN A 70 10.13 1.36 2.40
N TRP A 71 9.23 0.38 2.31
CA TRP A 71 9.48 -1.02 2.68
C TRP A 71 9.22 -2.02 1.54
N LEU A 72 9.53 -1.67 0.30
CA LEU A 72 9.27 -2.52 -0.89
C LEU A 72 9.83 -3.95 -0.81
N THR A 73 10.94 -4.14 -0.10
CA THR A 73 11.65 -5.44 0.01
C THR A 73 11.42 -6.14 1.35
N SER A 74 10.60 -5.57 2.23
CA SER A 74 10.37 -6.06 3.59
C SER A 74 8.90 -6.43 3.80
N PRO A 75 8.58 -7.46 4.61
CA PRO A 75 7.20 -7.75 4.96
C PRO A 75 6.59 -6.56 5.71
N LEU A 76 5.44 -6.07 5.25
CA LEU A 76 4.79 -4.85 5.74
C LEU A 76 3.30 -5.10 5.99
N ASN A 77 2.83 -4.70 7.17
CA ASN A 77 1.42 -4.54 7.50
C ASN A 77 1.10 -3.06 7.49
N VAL A 78 0.14 -2.64 6.66
CA VAL A 78 -0.36 -1.26 6.65
C VAL A 78 -1.73 -1.26 7.30
N VAL A 79 -1.89 -0.45 8.35
CA VAL A 79 -3.15 -0.25 9.05
C VAL A 79 -3.66 1.13 8.69
N THR A 80 -4.84 1.17 8.08
CA THR A 80 -5.52 2.41 7.70
C THR A 80 -6.96 2.37 8.19
N ASP A 81 -7.48 3.50 8.65
CA ASP A 81 -8.89 3.70 9.00
C ASP A 81 -9.74 4.16 7.79
N SER A 82 -9.09 4.46 6.66
CA SER A 82 -9.76 4.81 5.42
C SER A 82 -10.32 3.58 4.70
N LEU A 83 -11.65 3.45 4.71
CA LEU A 83 -12.35 2.44 3.92
C LEU A 83 -12.07 2.58 2.41
N TYR A 84 -11.86 3.82 1.95
CA TYR A 84 -11.52 4.09 0.56
C TYR A 84 -10.17 3.44 0.20
N VAL A 85 -9.13 3.69 0.99
CA VAL A 85 -7.79 3.15 0.75
C VAL A 85 -7.76 1.63 0.94
N ALA A 86 -8.37 1.13 2.01
CA ALA A 86 -8.49 -0.32 2.26
C ALA A 86 -9.18 -1.06 1.11
N GLY A 87 -10.15 -0.41 0.45
CA GLY A 87 -10.77 -0.96 -0.75
C GLY A 87 -9.89 -0.86 -1.99
N VAL A 88 -9.27 0.29 -2.26
CA VAL A 88 -8.54 0.55 -3.52
C VAL A 88 -7.20 -0.17 -3.59
N VAL A 89 -6.42 -0.17 -2.52
CA VAL A 89 -5.02 -0.64 -2.55
C VAL A 89 -4.88 -2.13 -2.91
N PRO A 90 -5.64 -3.07 -2.31
CA PRO A 90 -5.56 -4.48 -2.70
C PRO A 90 -5.95 -4.70 -4.16
N ARG A 91 -6.98 -3.98 -4.64
CA ARG A 91 -7.42 -4.05 -6.04
C ARG A 91 -6.39 -3.47 -7.01
N LEU A 92 -5.56 -2.53 -6.57
CA LEU A 92 -4.49 -1.98 -7.39
C LEU A 92 -3.36 -2.99 -7.61
N GLU A 93 -3.06 -3.83 -6.61
CA GLU A 93 -2.14 -4.97 -6.78
C GLU A 93 -2.72 -6.00 -7.75
N ASP A 94 -4.00 -6.36 -7.61
CA ASP A 94 -4.69 -7.23 -8.57
C ASP A 94 -4.75 -6.63 -9.99
N ALA A 95 -4.87 -5.29 -10.10
CA ALA A 95 -4.99 -4.55 -11.35
C ALA A 95 -3.64 -4.26 -12.02
N LEU A 96 -2.53 -4.28 -11.26
CA LEU A 96 -1.16 -4.34 -11.78
C LEU A 96 -0.92 -5.73 -12.39
N ILE A 97 -1.66 -6.00 -13.46
CA ILE A 97 -1.49 -7.05 -14.43
C ILE A 97 -1.28 -8.41 -13.76
N ARG A 98 -2.39 -9.07 -13.39
CA ARG A 98 -2.48 -10.51 -13.63
C ARG A 98 -1.93 -10.74 -15.04
N GLU A 99 -0.73 -11.32 -15.16
CA GLU A 99 -0.15 -11.65 -16.46
C GLU A 99 -1.22 -12.40 -17.25
N THR A 100 -1.71 -11.74 -18.30
CA THR A 100 -2.75 -12.35 -19.11
C THR A 100 -2.10 -13.57 -19.74
N THR A 101 -2.66 -14.76 -19.49
CA THR A 101 -2.24 -16.00 -20.16
C THR A 101 -2.26 -15.90 -21.69
N ASN A 102 -2.90 -14.86 -22.22
CA ASN A 102 -2.85 -14.45 -23.61
C ASN A 102 -1.81 -13.32 -23.82
N PRO A 103 -0.65 -13.61 -24.44
CA PRO A 103 0.40 -12.62 -24.70
C PRO A 103 -0.08 -11.42 -25.53
N ARG A 104 -1.05 -11.63 -26.43
CA ARG A 104 -1.63 -10.57 -27.28
C ARG A 104 -2.48 -9.60 -26.45
N LEU A 105 -3.12 -10.08 -25.39
CA LEU A 105 -3.96 -9.25 -24.54
C LEU A 105 -3.08 -8.31 -23.69
N GLY A 106 -1.96 -8.80 -23.15
CA GLY A 106 -0.98 -7.98 -22.43
C GLY A 106 -0.37 -6.88 -23.29
N GLN A 107 -0.12 -7.14 -24.57
CA GLN A 107 0.38 -6.14 -25.53
C GLN A 107 -0.61 -4.99 -25.82
N LEU A 108 -1.91 -5.14 -25.53
CA LEU A 108 -2.90 -4.08 -25.71
C LEU A 108 -3.00 -3.13 -24.51
N PHE A 109 -2.40 -3.49 -23.38
CA PHE A 109 -2.39 -2.71 -22.13
C PHE A 109 -1.07 -1.96 -21.89
N ILE A 110 -0.13 -2.01 -22.85
CA ILE A 110 1.16 -1.29 -22.89
C ILE A 110 1.12 -0.32 -24.07
#